data_AF-A0A521STC1-F1
#
_entry.id   AF-A0A521STC1-F1
#
_cell.length_a   1.000
_cell.length_b   1.000
_cell.length_c   1.000
_cell.angle_alpha   90.00
_cell.angle_beta   90.00
_cell.angle_gamma   90.00
#
_symmetry.space_group_name_H-M   'P 1'
#
loop_
_entity.id
_entity.type
_entity.pdbx_description
1 polymer ?
#
loop_
_entity_poly.entity_id
_entity_poly.type
_entity_poly.pdbx_seq_one_letter_code
_entity_poly.pdbx_strand_id
1 'polypeptide(L)'
;MSGRSISRNGGSSGSNANPMSWSEANHDRPRVAPDDCGDASRFFPQFESPFCYQAKPSSSERDAGLRNFRVLTGAEATDSEEGQARLNSPRTGAGRNGGRRNHHATVKSVDLMRWLIRLVTPPGGVCIDPFAGSGSGGIAALLEGMRWIGFEMNDTDEEPSVSVARARISWVEGREVIPREPLRAKEPPKQRGLFEEVGT
;
A
#
# COMPACT_ATOMS: atom_id res chain seq x y z
N MET A 1 -50.31 -48.88 48.78
CA MET A 1 -49.64 -48.62 47.48
C MET A 1 -49.17 -47.18 47.49
N SER A 2 -47.87 -46.96 47.74
CA SER A 2 -47.30 -45.63 48.03
C SER A 2 -46.90 -44.93 46.74
N GLY A 3 -47.79 -44.12 46.18
CA GLY A 3 -47.47 -43.13 45.14
C GLY A 3 -47.58 -41.74 45.73
N ARG A 4 -46.46 -41.01 45.88
CA ARG A 4 -46.46 -39.57 46.18
C ARG A 4 -46.29 -38.79 44.89
N SER A 5 -47.25 -37.90 44.70
CA SER A 5 -47.36 -36.91 43.63
C SER A 5 -46.26 -35.86 43.71
N ILE A 6 -45.75 -35.45 42.55
CA ILE A 6 -44.93 -34.25 42.40
C ILE A 6 -45.70 -33.28 41.50
N SER A 7 -45.84 -32.07 42.04
CA SER A 7 -46.51 -30.90 41.45
C SER A 7 -45.91 -30.48 40.10
N ARG A 8 -46.79 -30.09 39.17
CA ARG A 8 -46.48 -29.40 37.91
C ARG A 8 -46.82 -27.91 38.05
N ASN A 9 -45.92 -27.05 37.59
CA ASN A 9 -46.14 -25.92 36.67
C ASN A 9 -44.89 -25.02 36.70
N GLY A 10 -44.34 -24.51 35.60
CA GLY A 10 -44.71 -24.59 34.19
C GLY A 10 -43.93 -23.54 33.38
N GLY A 11 -43.58 -23.88 32.13
CA GLY A 11 -43.17 -22.98 31.03
C GLY A 11 -41.77 -22.35 31.14
N SER A 12 -40.91 -22.32 30.12
CA SER A 12 -41.16 -22.31 28.67
C SER A 12 -39.96 -22.81 27.86
N SER A 13 -40.28 -23.54 26.78
CA SER A 13 -39.60 -23.65 25.47
C SER A 13 -38.08 -23.95 25.39
N GLY A 14 -37.75 -25.04 24.69
CA GLY A 14 -36.40 -25.58 24.56
C GLY A 14 -35.65 -25.27 23.25
N SER A 15 -34.59 -26.08 23.08
CA SER A 15 -33.52 -26.08 22.05
C SER A 15 -32.49 -24.95 22.22
N ASN A 16 -31.19 -25.13 22.06
CA ASN A 16 -30.48 -26.03 21.17
C ASN A 16 -29.00 -26.20 21.61
N ALA A 17 -28.32 -27.21 21.03
CA ALA A 17 -26.96 -27.65 21.32
C ALA A 17 -25.88 -26.54 21.41
N ASN A 18 -24.94 -26.74 22.33
CA ASN A 18 -23.78 -25.90 22.63
C ASN A 18 -22.81 -25.83 21.43
N PRO A 19 -22.50 -24.65 20.85
CA PRO A 19 -21.39 -24.53 19.90
C PRO A 19 -20.14 -24.00 20.61
N MET A 20 -19.08 -24.79 20.48
CA MET A 20 -17.72 -24.60 20.98
C MET A 20 -17.21 -23.15 20.99
N SER A 21 -16.49 -22.81 22.07
CA SER A 21 -15.73 -21.57 22.19
C SER A 21 -14.53 -21.60 21.23
N TRP A 22 -14.35 -20.51 20.47
CA TRP A 22 -13.25 -20.35 19.50
C TRP A 22 -11.85 -20.27 20.15
N SER A 23 -11.76 -20.20 21.47
CA SER A 23 -10.51 -20.06 22.23
C SER A 23 -9.70 -21.36 22.35
N GLU A 24 -10.31 -22.53 22.17
CA GLU A 24 -9.67 -23.81 22.50
C GLU A 24 -9.11 -24.56 21.27
N ALA A 25 -9.41 -24.12 20.04
CA ALA A 25 -9.17 -24.91 18.82
C ALA A 25 -7.84 -24.67 18.08
N ASN A 26 -6.94 -23.82 18.57
CA ASN A 26 -5.82 -23.31 17.76
C ASN A 26 -4.42 -23.28 18.40
N HIS A 27 -4.20 -23.96 19.54
CA HIS A 27 -2.87 -23.95 20.17
C HIS A 27 -1.86 -24.96 19.60
N ASP A 28 -2.29 -25.99 18.87
CA ASP A 28 -1.41 -27.09 18.41
C ASP A 28 -1.18 -27.18 16.89
N ARG A 29 -1.55 -26.15 16.11
CA ARG A 29 -1.21 -26.16 14.67
C ARG A 29 0.16 -25.50 14.47
N PRO A 30 1.14 -26.18 13.82
CA PRO A 30 2.37 -25.51 13.40
C PRO A 30 1.98 -24.31 12.53
N ARG A 31 2.45 -23.12 12.90
CA ARG A 31 2.31 -21.90 12.10
C ARG A 31 3.20 -22.02 10.87
N VAL A 32 2.73 -22.76 9.87
CA VAL A 32 3.31 -22.72 8.53
C VAL A 32 2.92 -21.37 7.96
N ALA A 33 3.90 -20.46 7.85
CA ALA A 33 3.72 -19.26 7.06
C ALA A 33 3.34 -19.71 5.65
N PRO A 34 2.23 -19.23 5.05
CA PRO A 34 1.90 -19.58 3.68
C PRO A 34 3.07 -19.21 2.77
N ASP A 35 3.60 -20.19 2.05
CA ASP A 35 4.62 -19.98 1.03
C ASP A 35 3.98 -19.19 -0.12
N ASP A 36 4.06 -17.86 -0.01
CA ASP A 36 3.36 -16.95 -0.91
C ASP A 36 4.14 -16.74 -2.21
N CYS A 37 4.19 -17.79 -3.04
CA CYS A 37 4.86 -17.77 -4.35
C CYS A 37 3.91 -17.56 -5.54
N GLY A 38 2.68 -17.08 -5.30
CA GLY A 38 1.70 -16.82 -6.36
C GLY A 38 1.64 -15.35 -6.78
N ASP A 39 1.62 -15.08 -8.08
CA ASP A 39 1.31 -13.76 -8.63
C ASP A 39 -0.15 -13.36 -8.30
N ALA A 40 -0.46 -12.07 -8.36
CA ALA A 40 -1.79 -11.54 -8.12
C ALA A 40 -2.87 -12.06 -9.08
N SER A 41 -2.46 -12.79 -10.13
CA SER A 41 -3.32 -13.55 -11.05
C SER A 41 -4.30 -14.49 -10.37
N ARG A 42 -4.01 -14.97 -9.16
CA ARG A 42 -4.95 -15.77 -8.35
C ARG A 42 -6.13 -14.97 -7.80
N PHE A 43 -6.04 -13.64 -7.79
CA PHE A 43 -7.04 -12.74 -7.23
C PHE A 43 -7.62 -11.75 -8.24
N PHE A 44 -6.90 -11.45 -9.32
CA PHE A 44 -7.29 -10.46 -10.32
C PHE A 44 -7.11 -11.02 -11.74
N PRO A 45 -8.01 -10.68 -12.68
CA PRO A 45 -7.79 -10.99 -14.09
C PRO A 45 -6.51 -10.32 -14.57
N GLN A 46 -5.64 -11.09 -15.23
CA GLN A 46 -4.52 -10.52 -15.97
C GLN A 46 -5.07 -9.92 -17.27
N PHE A 47 -5.00 -8.61 -17.38
CA PHE A 47 -5.29 -7.91 -18.63
C PHE A 47 -4.04 -7.89 -19.51
N GLU A 48 -4.23 -7.89 -20.82
CA GLU A 48 -3.12 -7.75 -21.77
C GLU A 48 -2.43 -6.38 -21.62
N SER A 49 -1.17 -6.32 -22.03
CA SER A 49 -0.40 -5.09 -22.09
C SER A 49 -1.21 -3.96 -22.77
N PRO A 50 -1.23 -2.74 -22.21
CA PRO A 50 -0.26 -2.23 -21.25
C PRO A 50 -0.65 -2.38 -19.77
N PHE A 51 -1.56 -3.26 -19.36
CA PHE A 51 -1.93 -3.35 -17.94
C PHE A 51 -0.74 -3.74 -17.03
N CYS A 52 -0.54 -2.98 -15.94
CA CYS A 52 0.51 -3.21 -14.95
C CYS A 52 -0.11 -3.38 -13.56
N TYR A 53 0.02 -4.58 -13.00
CA TYR A 53 -0.26 -4.80 -11.58
C TYR A 53 0.98 -4.45 -10.76
N GLN A 54 0.82 -3.58 -9.76
CA GLN A 54 1.87 -3.29 -8.78
C GLN A 54 1.26 -3.35 -7.37
N ALA A 55 1.87 -4.16 -6.51
CA ALA A 55 1.46 -4.27 -5.11
C ALA A 55 1.78 -2.98 -4.33
N LYS A 56 1.26 -2.89 -3.09
CA LYS A 56 1.63 -1.80 -2.18
C LYS A 56 3.15 -1.83 -1.91
N PRO A 57 3.78 -0.66 -1.73
CA PRO A 57 5.21 -0.63 -1.44
C PRO A 57 5.51 -1.36 -0.13
N SER A 58 6.62 -2.11 -0.15
CA SER A 58 7.14 -2.82 1.01
C SER A 58 7.54 -1.84 2.12
N SER A 59 7.73 -2.33 3.36
CA SER A 59 8.25 -1.46 4.44
C SER A 59 9.63 -0.90 4.11
N SER A 60 10.51 -1.71 3.49
CA SER A 60 11.85 -1.26 3.10
C SER A 60 11.81 -0.14 2.05
N GLU A 61 10.90 -0.22 1.08
CA GLU A 61 10.70 0.81 0.05
C GLU A 61 10.10 2.08 0.64
N ARG A 62 9.17 1.94 1.59
CA ARG A 62 8.58 3.08 2.30
C ARG A 62 9.63 3.86 3.09
N ASP A 63 10.55 3.16 3.75
CA ASP A 63 11.56 3.77 4.62
C ASP A 63 12.90 4.06 3.91
N ALA A 64 13.01 3.76 2.61
CA ALA A 64 14.20 4.03 1.81
C ALA A 64 14.57 5.52 1.89
N GLY A 65 15.83 5.85 2.18
CA GLY A 65 16.28 7.24 2.35
C GLY A 65 15.99 7.88 3.71
N LEU A 66 15.25 7.23 4.60
CA LEU A 66 14.84 7.80 5.89
C LEU A 66 15.65 7.31 7.08
N ARG A 67 16.89 6.82 6.90
CA ARG A 67 17.66 6.17 7.99
C ARG A 67 17.81 7.01 9.26
N ASN A 68 17.84 8.34 9.10
CA ASN A 68 18.03 9.32 10.18
C ASN A 68 16.72 9.88 10.75
N PHE A 69 15.56 9.42 10.28
CA PHE A 69 14.25 9.87 10.76
C PHE A 69 13.82 9.07 12.00
N ARG A 70 13.02 9.72 12.85
CA ARG A 70 12.41 9.08 14.03
C ARG A 70 11.58 7.87 13.60
N VAL A 71 11.76 6.77 14.32
CA VAL A 71 10.89 5.61 14.21
C VAL A 71 9.68 5.88 15.10
N LEU A 72 8.46 5.92 14.52
CA LEU A 72 7.25 5.88 15.33
C LEU A 72 6.74 4.45 15.41
N THR A 73 6.36 4.04 16.60
CA THR A 73 5.75 2.75 16.88
C THR A 73 4.33 2.69 16.30
N GLY A 74 3.80 1.47 16.13
CA GLY A 74 2.42 1.29 15.65
C GLY A 74 1.37 1.89 16.59
N ALA A 75 1.68 2.06 17.88
CA ALA A 75 0.82 2.72 18.86
C ALA A 75 0.76 4.24 18.61
N GLU A 76 1.93 4.89 18.49
CA GLU A 76 2.05 6.33 18.22
C GLU A 76 1.47 6.73 16.84
N ALA A 77 1.51 5.84 15.84
CA ALA A 77 1.00 6.14 14.50
C ALA A 77 -0.53 6.04 14.36
N THR A 78 -1.27 5.62 15.39
CA THR A 78 -2.73 5.37 15.30
C THR A 78 -3.57 6.12 16.32
N ASP A 79 -2.99 7.11 17.03
CA ASP A 79 -3.64 7.87 18.11
C ASP A 79 -4.53 7.01 19.01
N SER A 80 -4.08 5.78 19.30
CA SER A 80 -4.85 4.81 20.07
C SER A 80 -4.36 4.82 21.51
N GLU A 81 -5.26 5.06 22.45
CA GLU A 81 -4.98 4.94 23.88
C GLU A 81 -4.36 3.57 24.18
N GLU A 82 -3.29 3.57 24.98
CA GLU A 82 -2.60 2.37 25.43
C GLU A 82 -3.57 1.46 26.21
N GLY A 83 -4.12 0.47 25.51
CA GLY A 83 -5.17 -0.39 26.03
C GLY A 83 -5.30 -1.68 25.22
N GLN A 84 -4.26 -2.51 25.31
CA GLN A 84 -4.08 -3.97 25.12
C GLN A 84 -5.03 -4.88 24.27
N ALA A 85 -6.18 -4.44 23.73
CA ALA A 85 -7.04 -5.31 22.91
C ALA A 85 -6.75 -5.21 21.39
N ARG A 86 -6.24 -4.08 20.90
CA ARG A 86 -6.01 -3.85 19.45
C ARG A 86 -4.65 -4.34 18.94
N LEU A 87 -3.69 -4.54 19.82
CA LEU A 87 -2.34 -5.05 19.49
C LEU A 87 -2.38 -6.51 18.97
N ASN A 88 -3.37 -7.29 19.39
CA ASN A 88 -3.51 -8.71 19.05
C ASN A 88 -4.39 -8.98 17.82
N SER A 89 -4.99 -7.97 17.19
CA SER A 89 -5.77 -8.19 15.97
C SER A 89 -4.86 -8.14 14.74
N PRO A 90 -4.83 -9.20 13.91
CA PRO A 90 -4.11 -9.20 12.63
C PRO A 90 -4.56 -8.08 11.69
N ARG A 91 -5.78 -7.56 11.89
CA ARG A 91 -6.44 -6.58 11.03
C ARG A 91 -5.97 -5.14 11.29
N THR A 92 -5.57 -4.81 12.52
CA THR A 92 -5.12 -3.46 12.91
C THR A 92 -3.67 -3.19 12.51
N GLY A 93 -2.90 -4.22 12.14
CA GLY A 93 -1.48 -4.05 11.79
C GLY A 93 -0.59 -3.63 12.99
N ALA A 94 -1.18 -3.53 14.18
CA ALA A 94 -0.54 -3.09 15.42
C ALA A 94 0.43 -4.12 16.01
N GLY A 95 0.33 -5.40 15.60
CA GLY A 95 1.30 -6.46 15.92
C GLY A 95 2.55 -6.48 15.02
N ARG A 96 2.74 -5.50 14.13
CA ARG A 96 4.01 -5.36 13.40
C ARG A 96 5.03 -4.72 14.34
N ASN A 97 5.84 -5.56 14.99
CA ASN A 97 6.89 -5.18 15.96
C ASN A 97 8.05 -4.33 15.38
N GLY A 98 7.85 -3.61 14.30
CA GLY A 98 8.81 -2.67 13.73
C GLY A 98 8.09 -1.35 13.49
N GLY A 99 8.42 -0.34 14.28
CA GLY A 99 7.99 1.01 13.98
C GLY A 99 8.43 1.42 12.57
N ARG A 100 7.78 2.44 12.01
CA ARG A 100 8.07 2.93 10.65
C ARG A 100 8.77 4.27 10.75
N ARG A 101 9.50 4.65 9.70
CA ARG A 101 10.07 6.00 9.58
C ARG A 101 9.23 6.88 8.65
N ASN A 102 8.60 6.26 7.66
CA ASN A 102 7.64 6.93 6.80
C ASN A 102 6.21 6.73 7.28
N HIS A 103 5.60 7.80 7.79
CA HIS A 103 4.22 7.81 8.28
C HIS A 103 3.22 8.39 7.31
N HIS A 104 3.68 8.81 6.12
CA HIS A 104 2.78 9.31 5.10
C HIS A 104 1.72 8.24 4.76
N ALA A 105 0.44 8.60 4.93
CA ALA A 105 -0.67 7.64 4.94
C ALA A 105 -0.72 6.78 3.66
N THR A 106 -0.39 7.37 2.50
CA THR A 106 -0.63 6.78 1.18
C THR A 106 0.62 6.72 0.29
N VAL A 107 1.76 6.27 0.82
CA VAL A 107 2.96 6.02 0.00
C VAL A 107 2.63 5.15 -1.21
N LYS A 108 2.90 5.68 -2.41
CA LYS A 108 2.74 4.98 -3.69
C LYS A 108 3.97 4.13 -3.97
N SER A 109 3.79 3.01 -4.68
CA SER A 109 4.94 2.20 -5.10
C SER A 109 5.76 2.92 -6.17
N VAL A 110 7.08 2.88 -6.02
CA VAL A 110 8.03 3.47 -6.97
C VAL A 110 7.89 2.83 -8.34
N ASP A 111 7.79 1.50 -8.43
CA ASP A 111 7.65 0.80 -9.71
C ASP A 111 6.36 1.17 -10.45
N LEU A 112 5.25 1.38 -9.72
CA LEU A 112 4.01 1.89 -10.31
C LEU A 112 4.22 3.29 -10.89
N MET A 113 4.86 4.17 -10.12
CA MET A 113 5.12 5.54 -10.57
C MET A 113 6.06 5.57 -11.77
N ARG A 114 7.09 4.71 -11.81
CA ARG A 114 7.99 4.55 -12.97
C ARG A 114 7.22 4.13 -14.21
N TRP A 115 6.32 3.16 -14.09
CA TRP A 115 5.46 2.71 -15.18
C TRP A 115 4.57 3.86 -15.70
N LEU A 116 3.86 4.56 -14.82
CA LEU A 116 3.01 5.70 -15.19
C LEU A 116 3.79 6.82 -15.89
N ILE A 117 4.93 7.21 -15.33
CA ILE A 117 5.77 8.29 -15.84
C ILE A 117 6.26 7.98 -17.27
N ARG A 118 6.67 6.74 -17.54
CA ARG A 118 7.10 6.30 -18.89
C ARG A 118 6.00 6.36 -19.94
N LEU A 119 4.73 6.24 -19.54
CA LEU A 119 3.62 6.32 -20.48
C LEU A 119 3.33 7.76 -20.93
N VAL A 120 3.51 8.72 -20.03
CA VAL A 120 3.01 10.09 -20.22
C VAL A 120 4.11 11.11 -20.47
N THR A 121 5.31 10.89 -19.94
CA THR A 121 6.41 11.87 -20.00
C THR A 121 7.46 11.44 -21.02
N PRO A 122 7.80 12.29 -22.01
CA PRO A 122 8.90 12.02 -22.94
C PRO A 122 10.25 11.84 -22.22
N PRO A 123 11.21 11.11 -22.80
CA PRO A 123 12.57 11.01 -22.26
C PRO A 123 13.19 12.39 -21.99
N GLY A 124 13.79 12.59 -20.81
CA GLY A 124 14.35 13.87 -20.37
C GLY A 124 13.31 14.96 -20.07
N GLY A 125 12.01 14.64 -20.16
CA GLY A 125 10.90 15.54 -19.86
C GLY A 125 10.80 15.92 -18.38
N VAL A 126 9.77 16.72 -18.06
CA VAL A 126 9.47 17.16 -16.69
C VAL A 126 8.15 16.57 -16.24
N CYS A 127 8.15 15.90 -15.08
CA CYS A 127 6.94 15.51 -14.37
C CYS A 127 6.58 16.57 -13.32
N ILE A 128 5.32 16.99 -13.26
CA ILE A 128 4.81 17.90 -12.23
C ILE A 128 3.81 17.15 -11.37
N ASP A 129 4.00 17.19 -10.05
CA ASP A 129 3.11 16.58 -9.07
C ASP A 129 2.68 17.60 -8.01
N PRO A 130 1.43 18.11 -8.05
CA PRO A 130 0.94 19.08 -7.07
C PRO A 130 0.64 18.47 -5.68
N PHE A 131 0.74 17.14 -5.53
CA PHE A 131 0.46 16.42 -4.29
C PHE A 131 1.55 15.37 -4.05
N ALA A 132 2.79 15.84 -3.98
CA ALA A 132 3.98 15.00 -3.95
C ALA A 132 4.01 14.01 -2.77
N GLY A 133 3.36 14.36 -1.65
CA GLY A 133 3.32 13.53 -0.45
C GLY A 133 4.71 13.07 -0.03
N SER A 134 4.89 11.77 0.14
CA SER A 134 6.21 11.16 0.45
C SER A 134 7.24 11.13 -0.70
N GLY A 135 6.96 11.71 -1.87
CA GLY A 135 7.95 11.86 -2.95
C GLY A 135 8.20 10.62 -3.83
N SER A 136 7.33 9.60 -3.80
CA SER A 136 7.49 8.41 -4.67
C SER A 136 7.56 8.76 -6.17
N GLY A 137 6.84 9.79 -6.61
CA GLY A 137 6.90 10.29 -7.98
C GLY A 137 8.26 10.89 -8.36
N GLY A 138 8.88 11.66 -7.45
CA GLY A 138 10.21 12.22 -7.65
C GLY A 138 11.29 11.15 -7.73
N ILE A 139 11.23 10.13 -6.86
CA ILE A 139 12.12 8.96 -6.93
C ILE A 139 12.00 8.29 -8.30
N ALA A 140 10.78 8.02 -8.75
CA ALA A 140 10.53 7.36 -10.01
C ALA A 140 11.02 8.18 -11.21
N ALA A 141 10.78 9.50 -11.22
CA ALA A 141 11.23 10.40 -12.28
C ALA A 141 12.77 10.38 -12.40
N LEU A 142 13.49 10.53 -11.29
CA LEU A 142 14.96 10.50 -11.30
C LEU A 142 15.51 9.16 -11.79
N LEU A 143 14.94 8.04 -11.32
CA LEU A 143 15.36 6.70 -11.75
C LEU A 143 15.08 6.42 -13.24
N GLU A 144 14.15 7.14 -13.86
CA GLU A 144 13.84 7.08 -15.29
C GLU A 144 14.56 8.17 -16.11
N GLY A 145 15.46 8.95 -15.50
CA GLY A 145 16.22 10.00 -16.19
C GLY A 145 15.37 11.22 -16.56
N MET A 146 14.28 11.46 -15.85
CA MET A 146 13.39 12.60 -16.03
C MET A 146 13.59 13.64 -14.92
N ARG A 147 13.15 14.86 -15.21
CA ARG A 147 13.11 15.96 -14.22
C ARG A 147 11.78 15.94 -13.48
N TRP A 148 11.78 16.44 -12.25
CA TRP A 148 10.57 16.44 -11.42
C TRP A 148 10.41 17.77 -10.67
N ILE A 149 9.16 18.22 -10.57
CA ILE A 149 8.75 19.36 -9.76
C ILE A 149 7.56 18.90 -8.92
N GLY A 150 7.74 18.87 -7.60
CA GLY A 150 6.69 18.49 -6.67
C GLY A 150 6.30 19.61 -5.74
N PHE A 151 5.02 19.66 -5.40
CA PHE A 151 4.47 20.52 -4.38
C PHE A 151 3.86 19.65 -3.28
N GLU A 152 4.13 20.03 -2.03
CA GLU A 152 3.52 19.43 -0.86
C GLU A 152 3.37 20.52 0.20
N MET A 153 2.25 20.50 0.92
CA MET A 153 1.87 21.56 1.84
C MET A 153 2.34 21.27 3.27
N ASN A 154 2.34 20.00 3.68
CA ASN A 154 2.56 19.62 5.06
C ASN A 154 4.06 19.37 5.36
N ASP A 155 4.59 20.07 6.35
CA ASP A 155 5.95 19.87 6.88
C ASP A 155 6.03 20.26 8.36
N THR A 156 5.26 19.56 9.20
CA THR A 156 5.30 19.72 10.66
C THR A 156 6.04 18.55 11.31
N ASP A 157 6.28 18.63 12.62
CA ASP A 157 6.92 17.52 13.36
C ASP A 157 6.06 16.23 13.34
N GLU A 158 4.73 16.39 13.33
CA GLU A 158 3.77 15.29 13.24
C GLU A 158 3.57 14.80 11.80
N GLU A 159 3.57 15.71 10.83
CA GLU A 159 3.40 15.40 9.41
C GLU A 159 4.55 16.00 8.55
N PRO A 160 5.77 15.42 8.63
CA PRO A 160 6.96 15.93 7.96
C PRO A 160 7.01 15.53 6.46
N SER A 161 5.93 15.72 5.71
CA SER A 161 5.78 15.17 4.35
C SER A 161 6.82 15.73 3.38
N VAL A 162 7.06 17.04 3.37
CA VAL A 162 8.11 17.67 2.54
C VAL A 162 9.50 17.16 2.93
N SER A 163 9.81 17.12 4.23
CA SER A 163 11.09 16.61 4.73
C SER A 163 11.33 15.15 4.35
N VAL A 164 10.31 14.31 4.47
CA VAL A 164 10.33 12.90 4.03
C VAL A 164 10.55 12.80 2.53
N ALA A 165 9.81 13.56 1.71
CA ALA A 165 9.95 13.55 0.26
C ALA A 165 11.38 13.91 -0.17
N ARG A 166 11.92 14.99 0.38
CA ARG A 166 13.28 15.47 0.08
C ARG A 166 14.32 14.40 0.40
N ALA A 167 14.29 13.83 1.60
CA ALA A 167 15.24 12.80 2.02
C ALA A 167 15.17 11.54 1.13
N ARG A 168 13.95 11.11 0.76
CA ARG A 168 13.73 9.97 -0.12
C ARG A 168 14.23 10.20 -1.54
N ILE A 169 14.01 11.40 -2.09
CA ILE A 169 14.45 11.78 -3.43
C ILE A 169 15.98 11.89 -3.47
N SER A 170 16.59 12.57 -2.50
CA SER A 170 18.05 12.66 -2.42
C SER A 170 18.75 11.32 -2.22
N TRP A 171 18.08 10.31 -1.66
CA TRP A 171 18.61 8.95 -1.54
C TRP A 171 18.84 8.25 -2.89
N VAL A 172 18.15 8.69 -3.95
CA VAL A 172 18.34 8.19 -5.32
C VAL A 172 19.09 9.15 -6.24
N GLU A 173 19.35 10.39 -5.81
CA GLU A 173 20.20 11.31 -6.58
C GLU A 173 21.58 10.69 -6.83
N GLY A 174 22.04 10.74 -8.08
CA GLY A 174 23.32 10.18 -8.49
C GLY A 174 23.38 8.65 -8.61
N ARG A 175 22.27 7.93 -8.39
CA ARG A 175 22.19 6.51 -8.76
C ARG A 175 22.15 6.35 -10.26
N GLU A 176 22.71 5.24 -10.72
CA GLU A 176 22.68 4.89 -12.13
C GLU A 176 21.23 4.79 -12.61
N VAL A 177 20.91 5.62 -13.61
CA VAL A 177 19.66 5.54 -14.34
C VAL A 177 19.76 4.26 -15.16
N ILE A 178 18.83 3.34 -14.96
CA ILE A 178 18.65 2.18 -15.85
C ILE A 178 17.34 2.44 -16.59
N PRO A 179 17.38 3.18 -17.71
CA PRO A 179 16.19 3.40 -18.52
C PRO A 179 15.73 2.04 -19.03
N ARG A 180 14.47 1.69 -18.79
CA ARG A 180 13.85 0.56 -19.47
C ARG A 180 13.25 1.04 -20.78
N GLU A 181 13.37 0.22 -21.83
CA GLU A 181 12.79 0.47 -23.17
C GLU A 181 11.39 1.10 -23.06
N PRO A 182 11.14 2.28 -23.65
CA PRO A 182 9.86 2.95 -23.49
C PRO A 182 8.70 2.04 -23.90
N LEU A 183 7.66 1.97 -23.08
CA LEU A 183 6.47 1.14 -23.35
C LEU A 183 5.71 1.61 -24.59
N ARG A 184 5.96 2.86 -25.02
CA ARG A 184 5.44 3.42 -26.24
C ARG A 184 6.33 3.02 -27.42
N ALA A 185 6.03 1.89 -28.02
CA ALA A 185 6.56 1.52 -29.33
C ALA A 185 5.69 2.15 -30.45
N LYS A 186 6.35 2.78 -31.44
CA LYS A 186 5.83 3.57 -32.57
C LYS A 186 5.21 4.92 -32.20
N GLU A 187 5.54 5.94 -33.02
CA GLU A 187 4.76 7.17 -33.08
C GLU A 187 3.28 6.79 -33.24
N PRO A 188 2.38 7.29 -32.35
CA PRO A 188 0.97 7.14 -32.62
C PRO A 188 0.68 7.75 -33.99
N PRO A 189 -0.22 7.18 -34.81
CA PRO A 189 -0.67 7.87 -36.00
C PRO A 189 -1.10 9.28 -35.61
N LYS A 190 -0.55 10.31 -36.27
CA LYS A 190 -0.92 11.71 -36.02
C LYS A 190 -2.43 11.79 -36.02
N GLN A 191 -3.01 12.16 -34.88
CA GLN A 191 -4.42 12.46 -34.80
C GLN A 191 -4.64 13.66 -35.74
N ARG A 192 -5.38 13.43 -36.82
CA ARG A 192 -5.70 14.50 -37.78
C ARG A 192 -6.35 15.65 -37.04
N GLY A 193 -5.91 16.87 -37.32
CA GLY A 193 -6.56 18.06 -36.80
C GLY A 193 -8.02 18.08 -37.24
N LEU A 194 -8.90 18.62 -36.39
CA LEU A 194 -10.35 18.75 -36.66
C LEU A 194 -10.66 19.49 -37.98
N PHE A 195 -9.68 20.23 -38.51
CA PHE A 195 -9.78 21.06 -39.72
C PHE A 195 -8.80 20.63 -40.84
N GLU A 196 -8.19 19.45 -40.76
CA GLU A 196 -7.38 18.96 -41.89
C GLU A 196 -8.31 18.54 -43.03
N GLU A 197 -8.34 19.33 -44.12
CA GLU A 197 -9.10 19.01 -45.32
C GLU A 197 -8.67 17.65 -45.88
N VAL A 198 -9.67 16.81 -46.17
CA VAL A 198 -9.46 15.57 -46.92
C VAL A 198 -9.19 16.00 -48.36
N GLY A 199 -7.90 16.05 -48.73
CA GLY A 199 -7.47 16.39 -50.07
C GLY A 199 -8.30 15.64 -51.13
N THR A 200 -8.85 16.40 -52.07
CA THR A 200 -9.68 15.97 -53.20
C THR A 200 -8.97 15.00 -54.11
#